data_AF-A0A167UM86-F1
#
_entry.id   AF-A0A167UM86-F1
#
_cell.length_a   1.000
_cell.length_b   1.000
_cell.length_c   1.000
_cell.angle_alpha   90.00
_cell.angle_beta   90.00
_cell.angle_gamma   90.00
#
_symmetry.space_group_name_H-M   'P 1'
#
loop_
_entity.id
_entity.type
_entity.pdbx_description
1 polymer ?
#
loop_
_entity_poly.entity_id
_entity_poly.type
_entity_poly.pdbx_seq_one_letter_code
_entity_poly.pdbx_strand_id
1 'polypeptide(L)'
;SGQRRGESLHEFMARRAEKDALQQETELPHAHAARMQRIVSAEAYPLPGKRGAKVFEWEKEGSYWIRRVMSRGLVEQRWGDMAPGHLRYNSFANEWDLCELFDPTAEPPADEEYDDLEHD
;
A
#
# COMPACT_ATOMS: atom_id res chain seq x y z
N SER A 1 4.35 -1.32 -12.72
CA SER A 1 3.04 -1.78 -12.20
C SER A 1 3.03 -3.27 -11.88
N GLY A 2 3.53 -4.16 -12.75
CA GLY A 2 3.38 -5.62 -12.58
C GLY A 2 1.98 -6.14 -12.95
N GLN A 3 1.08 -5.22 -13.33
CA GLN A 3 -0.25 -5.47 -13.85
C GLN A 3 -0.16 -5.92 -15.31
N ARG A 4 -0.92 -6.94 -15.69
CA ARG A 4 -1.03 -7.41 -17.08
C ARG A 4 -1.97 -6.51 -17.88
N ARG A 5 -1.85 -6.51 -19.21
CA ARG A 5 -2.73 -5.72 -20.08
C ARG A 5 -4.18 -6.15 -19.91
N GLY A 6 -5.05 -5.20 -19.55
CA GLY A 6 -6.49 -5.45 -19.34
C GLY A 6 -6.84 -6.15 -18.03
N GLU A 7 -5.86 -6.42 -17.17
CA GLU A 7 -6.09 -7.08 -15.88
C GLU A 7 -6.78 -6.13 -14.91
N SER A 8 -7.90 -6.55 -14.35
CA SER A 8 -8.60 -5.83 -13.30
C SER A 8 -7.84 -5.87 -11.97
N LEU A 9 -8.21 -4.97 -11.05
CA LEU A 9 -7.70 -4.99 -9.68
C LEU A 9 -7.92 -6.35 -8.99
N HIS A 10 -9.09 -6.95 -9.15
CA HIS A 10 -9.41 -8.24 -8.55
C HIS A 10 -8.54 -9.38 -9.10
N GLU A 11 -8.37 -9.45 -10.43
CA GLU A 11 -7.51 -10.45 -11.08
C GLU A 11 -6.04 -10.28 -10.67
N PHE A 12 -5.55 -9.03 -10.60
CA PHE A 12 -4.20 -8.75 -10.13
C PHE A 12 -3.98 -9.24 -8.71
N MET A 13 -4.91 -8.92 -7.80
CA MET A 13 -4.82 -9.30 -6.39
C MET A 13 -4.90 -10.83 -6.23
N ALA A 14 -5.80 -11.50 -6.95
CA ALA A 14 -5.91 -12.96 -6.94
C ALA A 14 -4.62 -13.64 -7.43
N ARG A 15 -4.07 -13.20 -8.56
CA ARG A 15 -2.80 -13.71 -9.09
C ARG A 15 -1.62 -13.45 -8.14
N ARG A 16 -1.62 -12.31 -7.45
CA ARG A 16 -0.61 -12.01 -6.42
C ARG A 16 -0.74 -12.97 -5.24
N ALA A 17 -1.96 -13.22 -4.75
CA ALA A 17 -2.20 -14.15 -3.66
C ALA A 17 -1.74 -15.58 -4.00
N GLU A 18 -2.02 -16.07 -5.21
CA GLU A 18 -1.53 -17.37 -5.70
C GLU A 18 0.00 -17.45 -5.69
N LYS A 19 0.66 -16.41 -6.23
CA LYS A 19 2.12 -16.34 -6.24
C LYS A 19 2.70 -16.31 -4.82
N ASP A 20 2.10 -15.53 -3.94
CA ASP A 20 2.54 -15.36 -2.58
C ASP A 20 2.37 -16.68 -1.78
N ALA A 21 1.29 -17.44 -2.03
CA ALA A 21 1.08 -18.77 -1.47
C ALA A 21 2.18 -19.75 -1.90
N LEU A 22 2.52 -19.80 -3.18
CA LEU A 22 3.62 -20.63 -3.69
C LEU A 22 4.98 -20.21 -3.09
N GLN A 23 5.19 -18.91 -2.90
CA GLN A 23 6.42 -18.41 -2.27
C GLN A 23 6.48 -18.80 -0.79
N GLN A 24 5.34 -18.84 -0.10
CA GLN A 24 5.27 -19.27 1.30
C GLN A 24 5.66 -20.74 1.47
N GLU A 25 5.29 -21.62 0.55
CA GLU A 25 5.64 -23.06 0.59
C GLU A 25 7.15 -23.32 0.51
N THR A 26 7.89 -22.41 -0.12
CA THR A 26 9.34 -22.56 -0.39
C THR A 26 10.19 -21.54 0.37
N GLU A 27 9.58 -20.81 1.31
CA GLU A 27 10.24 -19.73 2.05
C GLU A 27 11.29 -20.29 3.02
N LEU A 28 12.54 -19.81 2.88
CA LEU A 28 13.62 -20.17 3.79
C LEU A 28 13.42 -19.51 5.16
N PRO A 29 13.88 -20.11 6.28
CA PRO A 29 13.65 -19.57 7.63
C PRO A 29 14.08 -18.11 7.83
N HIS A 30 15.21 -17.71 7.23
CA HIS A 30 15.69 -16.32 7.32
C HIS A 30 14.81 -15.34 6.53
N ALA A 31 14.28 -15.78 5.38
CA ALA A 31 13.37 -14.99 4.56
C ALA A 31 12.02 -14.82 5.28
N HIS A 32 11.54 -15.89 5.92
CA HIS A 32 10.35 -15.87 6.78
C HIS A 32 10.51 -14.86 7.92
N ALA A 33 11.62 -14.91 8.67
CA ALA A 33 11.88 -13.95 9.75
C ALA A 33 11.90 -12.50 9.26
N ALA A 34 12.55 -12.23 8.11
CA ALA A 34 12.55 -10.90 7.50
C ALA A 34 11.17 -10.46 7.02
N ARG A 35 10.33 -11.39 6.52
CA ARG A 35 8.94 -11.12 6.14
C ARG A 35 8.07 -10.82 7.36
N MET A 36 8.21 -11.57 8.45
CA MET A 36 7.50 -11.30 9.71
C MET A 36 7.84 -9.91 10.25
N GLN A 37 9.12 -9.53 10.25
CA GLN A 37 9.53 -8.19 10.68
C GLN A 37 8.91 -7.08 9.82
N ARG A 38 8.77 -7.33 8.51
CA ARG A 38 8.09 -6.42 7.58
C ARG A 38 6.61 -6.28 7.90
N ILE A 39 5.92 -7.38 8.23
CA ILE A 39 4.50 -7.36 8.61
C ILE A 39 4.30 -6.53 9.87
N VAL A 40 5.04 -6.85 10.95
CA VAL A 40 4.97 -6.12 12.23
C VAL A 40 5.27 -4.64 12.03
N SER A 41 6.28 -4.31 11.23
CA SER A 41 6.59 -2.91 10.93
C SER A 41 5.51 -2.21 10.13
N ALA A 42 4.81 -2.92 9.23
CA ALA A 42 3.77 -2.34 8.39
C ALA A 42 2.46 -2.11 9.14
N GLU A 43 2.17 -2.90 10.18
CA GLU A 43 1.01 -2.72 11.06
C GLU A 43 1.02 -1.38 11.80
N ALA A 44 2.21 -0.87 12.14
CA ALA A 44 2.38 0.47 12.70
C ALA A 44 2.15 1.59 11.67
N TYR A 45 1.84 1.24 10.42
CA TYR A 45 1.56 2.14 9.32
C TYR A 45 2.61 3.27 9.11
N PRO A 46 3.92 3.00 9.22
CA PRO A 46 4.91 4.04 9.08
C PRO A 46 4.99 4.51 7.62
N LEU A 47 5.24 5.80 7.43
CA LEU A 47 5.64 6.34 6.14
C LEU A 47 6.83 5.52 5.57
N PRO A 48 6.71 4.93 4.36
CA PRO A 48 7.79 4.14 3.80
C PRO A 48 9.03 5.00 3.51
N GLY A 49 10.11 4.75 4.26
CA GLY A 49 11.38 5.48 4.07
C GLY A 49 12.08 5.18 2.73
N LYS A 50 13.25 5.81 2.51
CA LYS A 50 14.02 5.75 1.23
C LYS A 50 14.26 4.34 0.67
N ARG A 51 14.56 3.38 1.56
CA ARG A 51 14.76 1.94 1.22
C ARG A 51 13.56 1.06 1.60
N GLY A 52 12.46 1.68 2.00
CA GLY A 52 11.23 1.02 2.42
C GLY A 52 10.39 0.50 1.25
N ALA A 53 9.21 0.01 1.59
CA ALA A 53 8.24 -0.54 0.66
C ALA A 53 7.94 0.42 -0.51
N LYS A 54 7.71 -0.12 -1.71
CA LYS A 54 7.20 0.68 -2.83
C LYS A 54 5.71 0.91 -2.63
N VAL A 55 5.21 2.08 -3.00
CA VAL A 55 3.77 2.37 -2.94
C VAL A 55 3.24 2.49 -4.35
N PHE A 56 2.10 1.86 -4.58
CA PHE A 56 1.38 1.92 -5.84
C PHE A 56 -0.03 2.45 -5.60
N GLU A 57 -0.51 3.29 -6.50
CA GLU A 57 -1.88 3.82 -6.50
C GLU A 57 -2.65 3.17 -7.64
N TRP A 58 -3.88 2.74 -7.35
CA TRP A 58 -4.82 2.30 -8.37
C TRP A 58 -5.66 3.49 -8.79
N GLU A 59 -5.49 3.91 -10.05
CA GLU A 59 -6.24 5.02 -10.63
C GLU A 59 -7.20 4.49 -11.70
N LYS A 60 -8.38 5.10 -11.78
CA LYS A 60 -9.37 4.79 -12.81
C LYS A 60 -9.10 5.62 -14.06
N GLU A 61 -8.78 4.96 -15.18
CA GLU A 61 -8.65 5.58 -16.50
C GLU A 61 -9.76 5.07 -17.43
N GLY A 62 -10.80 5.89 -17.58
CA GLY A 62 -12.01 5.51 -18.33
C GLY A 62 -12.73 4.33 -17.68
N SER A 63 -12.78 3.19 -18.38
CA SER A 63 -13.42 1.96 -17.88
C SER A 63 -12.46 0.98 -17.21
N TYR A 64 -11.17 1.30 -17.13
CA TYR A 64 -10.14 0.39 -16.59
C TYR A 64 -9.43 1.00 -15.39
N TRP A 65 -8.94 0.14 -14.50
CA TRP A 65 -8.09 0.54 -13.39
C TRP A 65 -6.64 0.27 -13.75
N ILE A 66 -5.74 1.20 -13.42
CA ILE A 66 -4.31 1.10 -13.70
C ILE A 66 -3.54 1.26 -12.39
N ARG A 67 -2.64 0.32 -12.13
CA ARG A 67 -1.72 0.36 -10.98
C ARG A 67 -0.48 1.15 -11.32
N ARG A 68 -0.30 2.35 -10.76
CA ARG A 68 0.86 3.21 -11.00
C ARG A 68 1.78 3.23 -9.80
N VAL A 69 3.09 3.32 -10.05
CA VAL A 69 4.05 3.49 -8.95
C VAL A 69 4.04 4.95 -8.55
N MET A 70 3.87 5.22 -7.26
CA MET A 70 3.98 6.58 -6.73
C MET A 70 5.44 6.97 -6.58
N SER A 71 5.77 8.21 -6.89
CA SER A 71 7.10 8.76 -6.60
C SER A 71 7.29 8.91 -5.09
N ARG A 72 8.53 8.91 -4.60
CA ARG A 72 8.80 9.04 -3.16
C ARG A 72 8.27 10.35 -2.58
N GLY A 73 8.50 11.48 -3.27
CA GLY A 73 7.98 12.77 -2.82
C GLY A 73 6.46 12.81 -2.77
N LEU A 74 5.76 12.15 -3.71
CA LEU A 74 4.31 12.07 -3.68
C LEU A 74 3.79 11.18 -2.53
N VAL A 75 4.49 10.08 -2.24
CA VAL A 75 4.19 9.26 -1.05
C VAL A 75 4.37 10.09 0.22
N GLU A 76 5.51 10.76 0.38
CA GLU A 76 5.79 11.62 1.55
C GLU A 76 4.74 12.71 1.72
N GLN A 77 4.27 13.30 0.62
CA GLN A 77 3.25 14.33 0.64
C GLN A 77 1.86 13.82 1.03
N ARG A 78 1.46 12.62 0.58
CA ARG A 78 0.07 12.14 0.70
C ARG A 78 -0.14 11.05 1.74
N TRP A 79 0.92 10.43 2.28
CA TRP A 79 0.78 9.24 3.13
C TRP A 79 -0.08 9.48 4.37
N GLY A 80 0.05 10.68 4.98
CA GLY A 80 -0.76 11.08 6.13
C GLY A 80 -2.25 11.21 5.82
N ASP A 81 -2.59 11.53 4.56
CA ASP A 81 -3.97 11.75 4.12
C ASP A 81 -4.63 10.44 3.63
N MET A 82 -3.86 9.35 3.51
CA MET A 82 -4.37 8.07 3.06
C MET A 82 -5.14 7.39 4.19
N ALA A 83 -6.41 7.05 3.92
CA ALA A 83 -7.21 6.23 4.83
C ALA A 83 -6.58 4.82 4.96
N PRO A 84 -6.32 4.31 6.18
CA PRO A 84 -5.74 2.98 6.36
C PRO A 84 -6.54 1.85 5.69
N GLY A 85 -7.87 1.96 5.62
CA GLY A 85 -8.73 0.99 4.93
C GLY A 85 -8.53 0.92 3.41
N HIS A 86 -7.99 1.98 2.81
CA HIS A 86 -7.64 2.02 1.38
C HIS A 86 -6.26 1.43 1.08
N LEU A 87 -5.51 0.95 2.08
CA LEU A 87 -4.17 0.43 1.89
C LEU A 87 -4.07 -1.05 2.16
N ARG A 88 -3.35 -1.75 1.28
CA ARG A 88 -3.02 -3.17 1.43
C ARG A 88 -1.53 -3.38 1.29
N TYR A 89 -0.93 -3.96 2.32
CA TYR A 89 0.48 -4.32 2.32
C TYR A 89 0.71 -5.73 1.82
N ASN A 90 1.65 -5.89 0.89
CA ASN A 90 2.16 -7.15 0.42
C ASN A 90 3.58 -7.39 0.97
N SER A 91 3.67 -8.20 2.02
CA SER A 91 4.93 -8.49 2.71
C SER A 91 5.89 -9.34 1.89
N PHE A 92 5.44 -10.12 0.90
CA PHE A 92 6.33 -10.90 0.03
C PHE A 92 7.11 -10.00 -0.92
N ALA A 93 6.44 -9.04 -1.57
CA ALA A 93 7.07 -8.10 -2.49
C ALA A 93 7.59 -6.80 -1.83
N ASN A 94 7.25 -6.56 -0.56
CA ASN A 94 7.50 -5.28 0.12
C ASN A 94 6.84 -4.11 -0.62
N GLU A 95 5.54 -4.22 -0.88
CA GLU A 95 4.77 -3.23 -1.65
C GLU A 95 3.50 -2.86 -0.91
N TRP A 96 3.09 -1.60 -1.00
CA TRP A 96 1.77 -1.11 -0.63
C TRP A 96 0.96 -0.82 -1.89
N ASP A 97 -0.32 -1.16 -1.82
CA ASP A 97 -1.33 -0.79 -2.80
C ASP A 97 -2.33 0.15 -2.13
N LEU A 98 -2.49 1.35 -2.67
CA LEU A 98 -3.53 2.32 -2.34
C LEU A 98 -4.68 2.18 -3.34
N CYS A 99 -5.87 1.90 -2.84
CA CYS A 99 -7.09 1.88 -3.64
C CYS A 99 -8.33 2.11 -2.78
N GLU A 100 -9.15 3.10 -3.15
CA GLU A 100 -10.43 3.40 -2.51
C GLU A 100 -11.42 2.23 -2.54
N LEU A 101 -11.29 1.32 -3.52
CA LEU A 101 -12.16 0.14 -3.62
C LEU A 101 -11.88 -0.93 -2.56
N PHE A 102 -10.78 -0.85 -1.81
CA PHE A 102 -10.50 -1.83 -0.76
C PHE A 102 -11.43 -1.69 0.43
N ASP A 103 -11.84 -0.47 0.74
CA ASP A 103 -12.83 -0.15 1.76
C ASP A 103 -13.50 1.18 1.39
N PRO A 104 -14.61 1.17 0.64
CA PRO A 104 -15.30 2.39 0.22
C PRO A 104 -15.88 3.23 1.36
N THR A 105 -15.83 2.73 2.60
CA THR A 105 -16.32 3.41 3.80
C THR A 105 -15.21 4.03 4.63
N ALA A 106 -13.94 3.80 4.27
CA ALA A 106 -12.82 4.37 4.99
C ALA A 106 -12.72 5.87 4.72
N GLU A 107 -12.75 6.66 5.79
CA GLU A 107 -12.53 8.11 5.71
C GLU A 107 -11.04 8.43 5.87
N PRO A 108 -10.50 9.41 5.11
CA PRO A 108 -9.19 9.97 5.40
C PRO A 108 -9.10 10.45 6.85
N PRO A 109 -7.89 10.44 7.45
CA PRO A 109 -7.69 11.09 8.74
C PRO A 109 -8.19 12.54 8.67
N ALA A 110 -8.94 12.98 9.69
CA ALA A 110 -9.37 14.36 9.75
C ALA A 110 -8.14 15.26 9.87
N ASP A 111 -8.07 16.32 9.05
CA ASP A 111 -7.09 17.37 9.21
C ASP A 111 -7.29 17.95 10.61
N GLU A 112 -6.38 17.66 11.55
CA GLU A 112 -6.34 18.40 12.81
C GLU A 112 -5.96 19.85 12.45
N GLU A 113 -6.96 20.72 12.30
CA GLU A 113 -6.79 22.17 12.26
C GLU A 113 -5.95 22.53 13.48
N TYR A 114 -4.68 22.89 13.26
CA TYR A 114 -3.88 23.52 14.29
C TYR A 114 -4.54 24.86 14.59
N ASP A 115 -5.41 24.88 15.60
CA ASP A 115 -5.91 26.10 16.19
C ASP A 115 -4.69 26.93 16.58
N ASP A 116 -4.50 28.02 15.85
CA ASP A 116 -3.47 29.03 16.03
C ASP A 116 -3.68 29.59 17.44
N LEU A 117 -2.98 29.02 18.43
CA LEU A 117 -2.97 29.53 19.79
C LEU A 117 -2.28 30.89 19.75
N GLU A 118 -3.09 31.93 19.55
CA GLU A 118 -2.70 33.33 19.70
C GLU A 118 -1.88 33.47 20.99
N HIS A 119 -0.65 33.93 20.82
CA HIS A 119 0.18 34.48 21.88
C HIS A 119 -0.58 35.61 22.59
N ASP A 120 -0.75 35.47 23.91
CA ASP A 120 -0.95 36.59 24.84
C ASP A 120 0.17 36.56 25.91
#